data_AF-A0A8J7N680-F1
#
_entry.id   AF-A0A8J7N680-F1
#
_cell.length_a   1.000
_cell.length_b   1.000
_cell.length_c   1.000
_cell.angle_alpha   90.00
_cell.angle_beta   90.00
_cell.angle_gamma   90.00
#
_symmetry.space_group_name_H-M   'P 1'
#
loop_
_entity.id
_entity.type
_entity.pdbx_description
1 polymer ?
#
loop_
_entity_poly.entity_id
_entity_poly.type
_entity_poly.pdbx_seq_one_letter_code
_entity_poly.pdbx_strand_id
1 'polypeptide(L)' 'MSANLLEGRTGKWEVVIGMEVHAQVNAKSKLFSGASTEFGAEPNTQVSLVDAAMP' A
#
# COMPACT_ATOMS: atom_id res chain seq x y z
N MET A 1 33.62 21.33 20.93
CA MET A 1 32.89 20.43 20.01
C MET A 1 31.47 20.28 20.55
N SER A 2 30.54 21.12 20.11
CA SER A 2 29.13 21.00 20.49
C SER A 2 28.32 21.56 19.34
N ALA A 3 27.76 20.67 18.52
CA ALA A 3 26.77 21.00 17.52
C ALA A 3 26.02 19.71 17.19
N ASN A 4 24.68 19.77 17.18
CA ASN A 4 23.76 18.79 16.60
C ASN A 4 23.20 17.69 17.53
N LEU A 5 22.74 18.03 18.73
CA LEU A 5 21.79 17.17 19.46
C LEU A 5 20.45 17.89 19.52
N LEU A 6 19.44 17.35 18.82
CA LEU A 6 18.05 17.78 18.93
C LEU A 6 17.42 17.05 20.11
N GLU A 7 16.99 17.81 21.11
CA GLU A 7 16.35 17.26 22.32
C GLU A 7 14.93 16.81 21.99
N GLY A 8 14.66 15.51 22.18
CA GLY A 8 13.35 14.90 21.93
C GLY A 8 12.44 14.99 23.16
N ARG A 9 11.16 14.63 23.01
CA ARG A 9 10.17 14.76 24.09
C ARG A 9 10.45 13.89 25.31
N THR A 10 11.26 12.84 25.16
CA THR A 10 11.58 11.85 26.20
C THR A 10 13.07 11.84 26.60
N GLY A 11 13.92 12.68 25.99
CA GLY A 11 15.35 12.75 26.32
C GLY A 11 16.23 13.35 25.22
N LYS A 12 17.55 13.21 25.35
CA LYS A 12 18.56 13.85 24.49
C LYS A 12 18.56 13.39 23.01
N TRP A 13 17.86 12.30 22.70
CA TRP A 13 17.70 11.73 21.36
C TRP A 13 16.38 10.96 21.29
N GLU A 14 15.70 11.02 20.15
CA GLU A 14 14.40 10.39 19.90
C GLU A 14 14.44 9.57 18.60
N VAL A 15 13.78 8.41 18.62
CA VAL A 15 13.69 7.52 17.47
C VAL A 15 12.39 7.83 16.72
N VAL A 16 12.51 8.29 15.48
CA VAL A 16 11.38 8.60 14.59
C VAL A 16 11.28 7.49 13.54
N ILE A 17 10.18 6.74 13.57
CA ILE A 17 9.91 5.64 12.63
C ILE A 17 8.60 5.94 11.90
N GLY A 18 8.65 5.89 10.57
CA GLY A 18 7.47 5.86 9.71
C GLY A 18 7.19 4.44 9.24
N MET A 19 5.92 4.07 9.14
CA MET A 19 5.49 2.79 8.56
C MET A 19 4.46 3.05 7.46
N GLU A 20 4.63 2.36 6.33
CA GLU A 20 3.64 2.28 5.27
C GLU A 20 3.14 0.84 5.17
N VAL A 21 1.84 0.65 5.31
CA VAL A 21 1.21 -0.68 5.35
C VAL A 21 0.20 -0.77 4.22
N HIS A 22 0.34 -1.78 3.37
CA HIS A 22 -0.64 -2.10 2.34
C HIS A 22 -1.44 -3.33 2.79
N ALA A 23 -2.77 -3.17 2.85
CA ALA A 23 -3.69 -4.25 3.17
C ALA A 23 -4.73 -4.36 2.06
N GLN A 24 -4.92 -5.57 1.53
CA GLN A 24 -5.91 -5.83 0.49
C GLN A 24 -7.31 -5.94 1.10
N VAL A 25 -8.25 -5.15 0.58
CA VAL A 25 -9.67 -5.27 0.96
C VAL A 25 -10.21 -6.60 0.45
N ASN A 26 -10.83 -7.39 1.33
CA ASN A 26 -11.50 -8.65 0.98
C ASN A 26 -12.84 -8.39 0.28
N ALA A 27 -12.77 -7.90 -0.95
CA ALA A 27 -13.90 -7.72 -1.85
C ALA A 27 -13.97 -8.89 -2.85
N LYS A 28 -15.14 -9.10 -3.47
CA LYS A 28 -15.32 -10.08 -4.57
C LYS A 28 -14.93 -9.52 -5.94
N SER A 29 -14.89 -8.19 -6.07
CA SER A 29 -14.56 -7.48 -7.30
C SER A 29 -13.45 -6.46 -7.04
N LYS A 30 -12.76 -6.02 -8.10
CA LYS A 30 -11.78 -4.93 -8.03
C LYS A 30 -12.47 -3.60 -7.68
N LEU A 31 -11.65 -2.64 -7.25
CA LEU A 31 -12.15 -1.35 -6.76
C LEU A 31 -12.85 -0.52 -7.84
N PHE A 32 -12.38 -0.60 -9.08
CA PHE A 32 -12.88 0.20 -10.21
C PHE A 32 -13.49 -0.65 -11.34
N SER A 33 -13.57 -1.96 -11.16
CA SER A 33 -14.14 -2.86 -12.16
C SER A 33 -14.81 -4.08 -11.53
N GLY A 34 -15.68 -4.73 -12.30
CA GLY A 34 -16.37 -5.94 -11.88
C GLY A 34 -15.52 -7.21 -11.92
N ALA A 35 -14.24 -7.14 -12.29
CA ALA A 35 -13.37 -8.32 -12.39
C ALA A 35 -13.07 -8.92 -11.00
N SER A 36 -12.90 -10.24 -10.93
CA SER A 36 -12.62 -10.96 -9.68
C SER A 36 -11.28 -10.55 -9.06
N THR A 37 -11.21 -10.65 -7.73
CA THR A 37 -10.02 -10.48 -6.88
C THR A 37 -9.50 -11.82 -6.34
N GLU A 38 -10.09 -12.94 -6.76
CA GLU A 38 -9.75 -14.29 -6.31
C GLU A 38 -8.36 -14.71 -6.78
N PHE A 39 -7.60 -15.33 -5.89
CA PHE A 39 -6.24 -15.80 -6.19
C PHE A 39 -6.25 -17.07 -7.04
N GLY A 40 -5.27 -17.22 -7.94
CA GLY A 40 -4.96 -18.50 -8.61
C GLY A 40 -5.63 -18.72 -9.98
N ALA A 41 -6.23 -17.70 -10.58
CA ALA A 41 -6.76 -17.82 -11.94
C ALA A 41 -5.67 -17.78 -13.02
N GLU A 42 -6.01 -18.28 -14.22
CA GLU A 42 -5.12 -18.24 -15.38
C GLU A 42 -4.76 -16.80 -15.79
N PRO A 43 -3.58 -16.58 -16.39
CA PRO A 43 -3.15 -15.25 -16.80
C PRO A 43 -4.19 -14.53 -17.67
N ASN A 44 -4.46 -13.25 -17.33
CA ASN A 44 -5.38 -12.36 -18.04
C ASN A 44 -6.85 -12.81 -18.10
N THR A 45 -7.28 -13.77 -17.27
CA THR A 45 -8.70 -14.19 -17.22
C THR A 45 -9.56 -13.38 -16.26
N GLN A 46 -8.95 -12.73 -15.26
CA GLN A 46 -9.64 -11.83 -14.32
C GLN A 46 -9.40 -10.36 -14.68
N VAL A 47 -9.66 -9.99 -15.92
CA VAL A 47 -9.41 -8.65 -16.46
C VAL A 47 -10.67 -8.15 -17.18
N SER A 48 -11.06 -6.91 -16.91
CA SER A 48 -12.05 -6.17 -17.68
C SER A 48 -11.38 -5.13 -18.58
N LEU A 49 -12.13 -4.49 -19.48
CA LEU A 49 -11.62 -3.41 -20.32
C LEU A 49 -11.06 -2.23 -19.51
N VAL A 50 -11.66 -1.95 -18.35
CA VAL A 50 -11.18 -0.92 -17.40
C VAL A 50 -9.82 -1.31 -16.83
N ASP A 51 -9.65 -2.57 -16.44
CA ASP A 51 -8.36 -3.06 -15.90
C ASP A 51 -7.26 -3.08 -16.96
N ALA A 52 -7.64 -3.34 -18.21
CA ALA A 52 -6.76 -3.32 -19.37
C ALA A 52 -6.45 -1.90 -19.87
N ALA A 53 -7.03 -0.86 -19.25
CA ALA A 53 -6.91 0.53 -19.66
C ALA A 53 -7.22 0.73 -21.16
N MET A 54 -8.22 0.00 -21.68
CA MET A 54 -8.64 0.14 -23.06
C MET A 54 -9.27 1.52 -23.29
N PRO A 55 -8.98 2.16 -24.45
CA PRO A 55 -9.47 3.50 -24.76
C PRO A 55 -10.99 3.55 -24.97
#